data_AF-A0A7J8SN42-F1
#
_entry.id   AF-A0A7J8SN42-F1
#
_cell.length_a   1.000
_cell.length_b   1.000
_cell.length_c   1.000
_cell.angle_alpha   90.00
_cell.angle_beta   90.00
_cell.angle_gamma   90.00
#
_symmetry.space_group_name_H-M   'P 1'
#
loop_
_entity.id
_entity.type
_entity.pdbx_description
1 polymer ?
#
loop_
_entity_poly.entity_id
_entity_poly.type
_entity_poly.pdbx_seq_one_letter_code
_entity_poly.pdbx_strand_id
1 'polypeptide(L)'
;MSTPVVDRNDPVTGHIISTTIGGKNGEPKQTISYMAERVVGTGSFGIVFQAKCLETGETVAIKKVLQDRRYKNRELQLMRVLDHPNVISLKHCFFSTTTKNELFLNLVMEYVPESMYRVLKHYSSANQRMPLIYVKLYTYQIFRGLAYLHSVVGVCHRDLKPQNLLVDPLTHQAKICDFGSAKVLVKGEANISYICSRFYRAPELIFGATEYTTSIDIWSAGCVLAELLLGQPLFPGENAVDQLVEIIKVLGTPTREEIRCMNPNYTDFRFPQIKAHPWHKVFHKRMPPEAIDLASRLLQYSPSLRCTALEACAHPFFDELREPNARLPNGRPLPPLFNFKQELSGASPELINKLIPDHVKRQIGLQHFMHPPGT
;
A
#
# COMPACT_ATOMS: atom_id res chain seq x y z
N MET A 1 -8.55 -26.59 -1.51
CA MET A 1 -7.72 -26.82 -2.70
C MET A 1 -6.33 -26.29 -2.39
N SER A 2 -5.35 -27.19 -2.33
CA SER A 2 -3.94 -26.86 -2.12
C SER A 2 -3.45 -25.99 -3.27
N THR A 3 -2.93 -24.80 -2.95
CA THR A 3 -2.18 -23.97 -3.90
C THR A 3 -0.99 -24.77 -4.44
N PRO A 4 -0.78 -24.84 -5.77
CA PRO A 4 0.40 -25.51 -6.31
C PRO A 4 1.64 -24.75 -5.85
N VAL A 5 2.52 -25.46 -5.16
CA VAL A 5 3.83 -24.95 -4.74
C VAL A 5 4.67 -24.83 -6.01
N VAL A 6 5.01 -23.60 -6.40
CA VAL A 6 5.95 -23.34 -7.50
C VAL A 6 7.25 -24.08 -7.20
N ASP A 7 7.68 -24.95 -8.10
CA ASP A 7 8.91 -25.75 -8.01
C ASP A 7 10.09 -24.77 -7.78
N ARG A 8 10.69 -24.82 -6.58
CA ARG A 8 11.58 -23.77 -6.03
C ARG A 8 13.03 -23.87 -6.54
N ASN A 9 13.34 -24.86 -7.37
CA ASN A 9 14.70 -25.34 -7.61
C ASN A 9 15.29 -25.03 -8.98
N ASP A 10 14.62 -24.24 -9.83
CA ASP A 10 15.29 -23.76 -11.05
C ASP A 10 16.19 -22.57 -10.66
N PRO A 11 17.53 -22.64 -10.83
CA PRO A 11 18.42 -21.55 -10.45
C PRO A 11 18.19 -20.36 -11.38
N VAL A 12 17.25 -19.48 -11.04
CA VAL A 12 16.87 -18.35 -11.89
C VAL A 12 18.04 -17.37 -12.11
N THR A 13 19.00 -17.32 -11.18
CA THR A 13 20.15 -16.42 -11.24
C THR A 13 21.06 -16.69 -12.43
N GLY A 14 21.34 -15.66 -13.22
CA GLY A 14 22.21 -15.73 -14.41
C GLY A 14 21.49 -16.17 -15.69
N HIS A 15 20.23 -16.63 -15.61
CA HIS A 15 19.45 -16.97 -16.79
C HIS A 15 19.04 -15.72 -17.55
N ILE A 16 19.24 -15.74 -18.87
CA ILE A 16 18.76 -14.72 -19.80
C ILE A 16 17.36 -15.11 -20.29
N ILE A 17 16.41 -14.23 -20.05
CA ILE A 17 15.02 -14.37 -20.51
C ILE A 17 14.82 -13.39 -21.65
N SER A 18 14.79 -13.89 -22.89
CA SER A 18 14.51 -13.09 -24.08
C SER A 18 13.02 -13.16 -24.43
N THR A 19 12.42 -12.01 -24.70
CA THR A 19 11.01 -11.92 -25.07
C THR A 19 10.79 -10.85 -26.14
N THR A 20 9.83 -11.08 -27.03
CA THR A 20 9.43 -10.07 -28.01
C THR A 20 8.23 -9.31 -27.47
N ILE A 21 8.41 -8.02 -27.20
CA ILE A 21 7.32 -7.12 -26.83
C ILE A 21 6.69 -6.53 -28.09
N GLY A 22 5.36 -6.40 -28.08
CA GLY A 22 4.65 -5.66 -29.12
C GLY A 22 5.00 -4.17 -29.02
N GLY A 23 5.35 -3.53 -30.14
CA GLY A 23 5.54 -2.08 -30.16
C GLY A 23 4.23 -1.36 -29.81
N LYS A 24 4.33 -0.28 -29.03
CA LYS A 24 3.19 0.61 -28.77
C LYS A 24 3.05 1.58 -29.95
N ASN A 25 1.82 1.96 -30.29
CA ASN A 25 1.54 3.03 -31.26
C ASN A 25 2.17 2.85 -32.66
N GLY A 26 2.27 1.61 -33.16
CA GLY A 26 2.80 1.33 -34.50
C GLY A 26 4.31 1.09 -34.57
N GLU A 27 5.01 1.14 -33.44
CA GLU A 27 6.42 0.72 -33.34
C GLU A 27 6.62 -0.75 -33.73
N PRO A 28 7.76 -1.12 -34.31
CA PRO A 28 8.09 -2.50 -34.60
C PRO A 28 8.19 -3.32 -33.31
N LYS A 29 7.96 -4.63 -33.42
CA LYS A 29 8.21 -5.57 -32.33
C LYS A 29 9.68 -5.49 -31.93
N GLN A 30 9.95 -5.35 -30.64
CA GLN A 30 11.29 -5.30 -30.09
C GLN A 30 11.57 -6.56 -29.28
N THR A 31 12.74 -7.16 -29.49
CA THR A 31 13.25 -8.21 -28.62
C THR A 31 13.96 -7.56 -27.44
N ILE A 32 13.58 -7.94 -26.23
CA ILE A 32 14.19 -7.48 -24.98
C ILE A 32 14.66 -8.71 -24.20
N SER A 33 15.86 -8.62 -23.65
CA SER A 33 16.50 -9.65 -22.85
C SER A 33 16.70 -9.18 -21.41
N TYR A 34 16.32 -10.03 -20.46
CA TYR A 34 16.47 -9.80 -19.04
C TYR A 34 17.43 -10.82 -18.44
N MET A 35 18.50 -10.35 -17.80
CA MET A 35 19.35 -11.21 -16.98
C MET A 35 18.82 -11.18 -15.55
N ALA A 36 18.30 -12.31 -15.07
CA ALA A 36 17.84 -12.40 -13.68
C ALA A 36 19.04 -12.43 -12.72
N GLU A 37 19.02 -11.56 -11.72
CA GLU A 37 20.16 -11.36 -10.81
C GLU A 37 19.93 -12.06 -9.46
N ARG A 38 18.75 -11.87 -8.85
CA ARG A 38 18.43 -12.46 -7.55
C ARG A 38 16.93 -12.49 -7.29
N VAL A 39 16.49 -13.47 -6.51
CA VAL A 39 15.13 -13.50 -5.96
C VAL A 39 15.01 -12.41 -4.88
N VAL A 40 14.00 -11.56 -4.99
CA VAL A 40 13.72 -10.46 -4.04
C VAL A 40 12.42 -10.66 -3.26
N GLY A 41 11.58 -11.60 -3.70
CA GLY A 41 10.35 -11.95 -3.00
C GLY A 41 9.82 -13.32 -3.40
N THR A 42 9.26 -14.04 -2.43
CA THR A 42 8.56 -15.31 -2.66
C THR A 42 7.21 -15.24 -1.96
N GLY A 43 6.13 -15.47 -2.70
CA GLY A 43 4.77 -15.45 -2.16
C GLY A 43 3.97 -16.68 -2.58
N SER A 44 2.76 -16.80 -2.05
CA SER A 44 1.79 -17.84 -2.42
C SER A 44 1.42 -17.83 -3.91
N PHE A 45 1.59 -16.70 -4.59
CA PHE A 45 1.17 -16.50 -5.99
C PHE A 45 2.34 -16.57 -6.99
N GLY A 46 3.59 -16.63 -6.53
CA GLY A 46 4.74 -16.65 -7.42
C GLY A 46 6.04 -16.16 -6.82
N ILE A 47 7.01 -15.93 -7.69
CA ILE A 47 8.36 -15.49 -7.35
C ILE A 47 8.59 -14.11 -7.99
N VAL A 48 9.21 -13.21 -7.23
CA VAL A 48 9.68 -11.91 -7.72
C VAL A 48 11.19 -11.93 -7.72
N PHE A 49 11.79 -11.59 -8.85
CA PHE A 49 13.23 -11.46 -8.98
C PHE A 49 13.62 -10.09 -9.54
N GLN A 50 14.75 -9.59 -9.07
CA GLN A 50 15.44 -8.47 -9.69
C GLN A 50 16.12 -8.98 -10.96
N ALA A 51 16.00 -8.21 -12.03
CA ALA A 51 16.66 -8.49 -13.30
C ALA A 51 17.23 -7.20 -13.89
N LYS A 52 18.22 -7.34 -14.77
CA LYS A 52 18.76 -6.25 -15.58
C LYS A 52 18.30 -6.41 -17.02
N CYS A 53 17.67 -5.38 -17.57
CA CYS A 53 17.41 -5.30 -19.02
C CYS A 53 18.76 -5.08 -19.73
N LEU A 54 19.11 -5.98 -20.66
CA LEU A 54 20.42 -5.95 -21.30
C LEU A 54 20.53 -4.83 -22.33
N GLU A 55 19.42 -4.43 -22.95
CA GLU A 55 19.36 -3.41 -23.99
C GLU A 55 19.46 -1.99 -23.40
N THR A 56 18.86 -1.77 -22.23
CA THR A 56 18.79 -0.44 -21.59
C THR A 56 19.72 -0.29 -20.39
N GLY A 57 20.22 -1.40 -19.86
CA GLY A 57 20.94 -1.45 -18.58
C GLY A 57 20.05 -1.23 -17.35
N GLU A 58 18.74 -1.01 -17.53
CA GLU A 58 17.80 -0.70 -16.45
C GLU A 58 17.56 -1.92 -15.55
N THR A 59 17.60 -1.71 -14.23
CA THR A 59 17.17 -2.70 -13.25
C THR A 59 15.65 -2.72 -13.13
N VAL A 60 15.05 -3.91 -13.21
CA VAL A 60 13.60 -4.14 -13.13
C VAL A 60 13.26 -5.21 -12.10
N ALA A 61 12.00 -5.24 -11.66
CA ALA A 61 11.44 -6.36 -10.92
C ALA A 61 10.53 -7.19 -11.83
N ILE A 62 10.73 -8.51 -11.87
CA ILE A 62 9.89 -9.42 -12.64
C ILE A 62 9.15 -10.35 -11.69
N LYS A 63 7.82 -10.21 -11.64
CA LYS A 63 6.93 -11.11 -10.90
C LYS A 63 6.44 -12.21 -11.83
N LYS A 64 6.90 -13.45 -11.60
CA LYS A 64 6.54 -14.64 -12.36
C LYS A 64 5.45 -15.41 -11.60
N VAL A 65 4.28 -15.51 -12.21
CA VAL A 65 3.09 -16.17 -11.63
C VAL A 65 2.59 -17.28 -12.55
N LEU A 66 2.14 -18.38 -11.98
CA LEU A 66 1.53 -19.47 -12.76
C LEU A 66 0.21 -18.95 -13.38
N GLN A 67 0.04 -19.17 -14.67
CA GLN A 67 -1.09 -18.67 -15.43
C GLN A 67 -2.01 -19.83 -15.85
N ASP A 68 -3.23 -19.84 -15.31
CA ASP A 68 -4.30 -20.66 -15.86
C ASP A 68 -4.75 -20.08 -17.21
N ARG A 69 -4.68 -20.90 -18.26
CA ARG A 69 -5.04 -20.51 -19.64
C ARG A 69 -6.51 -20.11 -19.79
N ARG A 70 -7.37 -20.52 -18.85
CA ARG A 70 -8.82 -20.29 -18.91
C ARG A 70 -9.24 -18.92 -18.37
N TYR A 71 -8.38 -18.28 -17.58
CA TYR A 71 -8.75 -17.07 -16.84
C TYR A 71 -7.82 -15.90 -17.16
N LYS A 72 -8.39 -14.70 -17.26
CA LYS A 72 -7.59 -13.48 -17.30
C LYS A 72 -7.01 -13.21 -15.91
N ASN A 73 -5.75 -12.78 -15.86
CA ASN A 73 -5.12 -12.42 -14.59
C ASN A 73 -5.61 -11.03 -14.13
N ARG A 74 -6.32 -10.98 -13.00
CA ARG A 74 -6.87 -9.73 -12.43
C ARG A 74 -5.78 -8.72 -12.10
N GLU A 75 -4.66 -9.15 -11.54
CA GLU A 75 -3.54 -8.27 -11.19
C GLU A 75 -3.00 -7.56 -12.43
N LEU A 76 -2.78 -8.29 -13.54
CA LEU A 76 -2.39 -7.69 -14.81
C LEU A 76 -3.43 -6.67 -15.33
N GLN A 77 -4.72 -6.99 -15.25
CA GLN A 77 -5.77 -6.08 -15.71
C GLN A 77 -5.78 -4.77 -14.92
N LEU A 78 -5.62 -4.85 -13.59
CA LEU A 78 -5.50 -3.68 -12.73
C LEU A 78 -4.24 -2.88 -13.05
N MET A 79 -3.08 -3.53 -13.04
CA MET A 79 -1.79 -2.85 -13.21
C MET A 79 -1.64 -2.12 -14.56
N ARG A 80 -2.39 -2.52 -15.60
CA ARG A 80 -2.40 -1.83 -16.90
C ARG A 80 -3.01 -0.43 -16.86
N VAL A 81 -3.85 -0.12 -15.87
CA VAL A 81 -4.53 1.18 -15.74
C VAL A 81 -3.98 2.03 -14.60
N LEU A 82 -3.01 1.52 -13.83
CA LEU A 82 -2.39 2.26 -12.73
C LEU A 82 -1.29 3.18 -13.26
N ASP A 83 -1.37 4.46 -12.92
CA ASP A 83 -0.37 5.49 -13.19
C ASP A 83 -0.34 6.51 -12.05
N HIS A 84 0.53 6.30 -11.06
CA HIS A 84 0.69 7.21 -9.93
C HIS A 84 2.11 7.12 -9.33
N PRO A 85 2.74 8.24 -8.92
CA PRO A 85 4.10 8.24 -8.38
C PRO A 85 4.29 7.34 -7.14
N ASN A 86 3.24 7.16 -6.34
CA ASN A 86 3.26 6.31 -5.13
C ASN A 86 2.63 4.93 -5.32
N VAL A 87 2.49 4.47 -6.57
CA VAL A 87 2.08 3.10 -6.93
C VAL A 87 3.13 2.52 -7.88
N ILE A 88 3.40 1.22 -7.78
CA ILE A 88 4.35 0.54 -8.68
C ILE A 88 3.82 0.52 -10.12
N SER A 89 4.66 0.88 -11.08
CA SER A 89 4.33 0.89 -12.49
C SER A 89 4.62 -0.46 -13.16
N LEU A 90 3.66 -0.95 -13.95
CA LEU A 90 3.89 -2.02 -14.92
C LEU A 90 4.56 -1.42 -16.16
N LYS A 91 5.74 -1.94 -16.54
CA LYS A 91 6.41 -1.56 -17.79
C LYS A 91 5.80 -2.33 -18.96
N HIS A 92 5.78 -3.66 -18.83
CA HIS A 92 5.12 -4.58 -19.78
C HIS A 92 4.92 -5.96 -19.15
N CYS A 93 4.41 -6.92 -19.92
CA CYS A 93 4.27 -8.30 -19.51
C CYS A 93 4.56 -9.26 -20.66
N PHE A 94 5.00 -10.47 -20.34
CA PHE A 94 5.20 -11.54 -21.32
C PHE A 94 4.86 -12.90 -20.73
N PHE A 95 4.62 -13.87 -21.60
CA PHE A 95 4.38 -15.26 -21.20
C PHE A 95 5.62 -16.11 -21.41
N SER A 96 5.83 -17.07 -20.53
CA SER A 96 6.88 -18.09 -20.66
C SER A 96 6.30 -19.46 -20.36
N THR A 97 6.72 -20.49 -21.08
CA THR A 97 6.28 -21.87 -20.85
C THR A 97 7.45 -22.70 -20.35
N THR A 98 7.25 -23.50 -19.30
CA THR A 98 8.28 -24.43 -18.82
C THR A 98 8.37 -25.68 -19.69
N THR A 99 9.42 -26.48 -19.50
CA THR A 99 9.56 -27.80 -20.12
C THR A 99 8.41 -28.75 -19.78
N LYS A 100 7.75 -28.56 -18.64
CA LYS A 100 6.54 -29.28 -18.21
C LYS A 100 5.24 -28.71 -18.83
N ASN A 101 5.34 -27.83 -19.83
CA ASN A 101 4.22 -27.16 -20.50
C ASN A 101 3.34 -26.28 -19.58
N GLU A 102 3.89 -25.82 -18.45
CA GLU A 102 3.20 -24.90 -17.56
C GLU A 102 3.37 -23.47 -18.07
N LEU A 103 2.25 -22.75 -18.20
CA LEU A 103 2.26 -21.37 -18.65
C LEU A 103 2.47 -20.43 -17.46
N PHE A 104 3.41 -19.51 -17.58
CA PHE A 104 3.65 -18.45 -16.62
C PHE A 104 3.43 -17.08 -17.25
N LEU A 105 2.83 -16.18 -16.47
CA LEU A 105 2.77 -14.76 -16.75
C LEU A 105 3.91 -14.07 -15.99
N ASN A 106 4.67 -13.23 -16.70
CA ASN A 106 5.76 -12.45 -16.15
C ASN A 106 5.38 -10.97 -16.24
N LEU A 107 5.25 -10.31 -15.09
CA LEU A 107 4.96 -8.89 -14.96
C LEU A 107 6.27 -8.15 -14.76
N VAL A 108 6.67 -7.32 -15.73
CA VAL A 108 7.89 -6.50 -15.63
C VAL A 108 7.51 -5.13 -15.08
N MET A 109 8.08 -4.79 -13.94
CA MET A 109 7.79 -3.59 -13.17
C MET A 109 9.06 -2.76 -12.99
N GLU A 110 8.89 -1.48 -12.66
CA GLU A 110 10.02 -0.71 -12.10
C GLU A 110 10.60 -1.41 -10.86
N TYR A 111 11.91 -1.28 -10.65
CA TYR A 111 12.56 -1.79 -9.45
C TYR A 111 12.67 -0.68 -8.40
N VAL A 112 12.28 -1.00 -7.17
CA VAL A 112 12.49 -0.14 -6.00
C VAL A 112 13.37 -0.90 -4.99
N PRO A 113 14.49 -0.33 -4.50
CA PRO A 113 15.54 -1.10 -3.83
C PRO A 113 15.13 -1.82 -2.54
N GLU A 114 14.31 -1.19 -1.71
CA GLU A 114 14.00 -1.67 -0.37
C GLU A 114 12.49 -1.77 -0.13
N SER A 115 12.10 -2.60 0.83
CA SER A 115 10.75 -2.58 1.40
C SER A 115 10.76 -1.85 2.74
N MET A 116 9.63 -1.27 3.10
CA MET A 116 9.45 -0.60 4.39
C MET A 116 9.71 -1.56 5.54
N TYR A 117 9.37 -2.83 5.37
CA TYR A 117 9.72 -3.89 6.32
C TYR A 117 11.23 -4.00 6.56
N ARG A 118 12.06 -3.99 5.50
CA ARG A 118 13.52 -4.08 5.63
C ARG A 118 14.09 -2.82 6.29
N VAL A 119 13.55 -1.65 5.96
CA VAL A 119 13.93 -0.39 6.61
C VAL A 119 13.59 -0.41 8.11
N LEU A 120 12.38 -0.83 8.48
CA LEU A 120 11.97 -1.01 9.88
C LEU A 120 12.88 -1.97 10.63
N LYS A 121 13.19 -3.11 10.02
CA LYS A 121 14.09 -4.12 10.59
C LYS A 121 15.49 -3.54 10.81
N HIS A 122 16.01 -2.73 9.89
CA HIS A 122 17.30 -2.07 10.05
C HIS A 122 17.34 -1.18 11.29
N TYR A 123 16.35 -0.29 11.47
CA TYR A 123 16.26 0.55 12.67
C TYR A 123 16.12 -0.29 13.95
N SER A 124 15.24 -1.29 13.94
CA SER A 124 15.02 -2.19 15.07
C SER A 124 16.29 -2.94 15.48
N SER A 125 17.01 -3.54 14.51
CA SER A 125 18.28 -4.24 14.76
C SER A 125 19.41 -3.31 15.24
N ALA A 126 19.38 -2.04 14.86
CA ALA A 126 20.29 -1.02 15.36
C ALA A 126 19.87 -0.45 16.74
N ASN A 127 18.77 -0.94 17.33
CA ASN A 127 18.14 -0.37 18.52
C ASN A 127 17.86 1.14 18.39
N GLN A 128 17.50 1.56 17.19
CA GLN A 128 17.16 2.93 16.83
C GLN A 128 15.69 3.02 16.43
N ARG A 129 15.14 4.21 16.55
CA ARG A 129 13.81 4.52 16.01
C ARG A 129 13.96 5.26 14.69
N MET A 130 13.00 5.03 13.80
CA MET A 130 12.93 5.80 12.56
C MET A 130 12.73 7.30 12.90
N PRO A 131 13.55 8.20 12.36
CA PRO A 131 13.32 9.63 12.45
C PRO A 131 11.92 10.02 11.99
N LEU A 132 11.26 10.89 12.75
CA LEU A 132 9.85 11.22 12.54
C LEU A 132 9.56 11.81 11.16
N ILE A 133 10.49 12.58 10.60
CA ILE A 133 10.37 13.12 9.24
C ILE A 133 10.18 12.02 8.19
N TYR A 134 10.85 10.86 8.34
CA TYR A 134 10.66 9.73 7.44
C TYR A 134 9.32 9.05 7.67
N VAL A 135 8.86 8.94 8.92
CA VAL A 135 7.51 8.43 9.21
C VAL A 135 6.45 9.31 8.53
N LYS A 136 6.53 10.64 8.70
CA LYS A 136 5.66 11.59 8.01
C LYS A 136 5.72 11.40 6.50
N LEU A 137 6.92 11.38 5.93
CA LEU A 137 7.15 11.32 4.49
C LEU A 137 6.61 10.03 3.86
N TYR A 138 6.87 8.87 4.47
CA TYR A 138 6.40 7.58 3.96
C TYR A 138 4.90 7.44 4.15
N THR A 139 4.36 7.75 5.33
CA THR A 139 2.92 7.66 5.59
C THR A 139 2.13 8.59 4.68
N TYR A 140 2.59 9.81 4.44
CA TYR A 140 1.93 10.75 3.52
C TYR A 140 1.86 10.18 2.09
N GLN A 141 2.97 9.65 1.57
CA GLN A 141 3.03 9.04 0.24
C GLN A 141 2.16 7.79 0.11
N ILE A 142 2.05 6.98 1.18
CA ILE A 142 1.14 5.83 1.22
C ILE A 142 -0.31 6.30 1.12
N PHE A 143 -0.71 7.31 1.89
CA PHE A 143 -2.05 7.87 1.80
C PHE A 143 -2.34 8.51 0.44
N ARG A 144 -1.36 9.17 -0.21
CA ARG A 144 -1.52 9.62 -1.60
C ARG A 144 -1.79 8.47 -2.56
N GLY A 145 -1.00 7.39 -2.45
CA GLY A 145 -1.22 6.19 -3.25
C GLY A 145 -2.60 5.56 -3.01
N LEU A 146 -3.06 5.50 -1.77
CA LEU A 146 -4.40 5.00 -1.43
C LEU A 146 -5.51 5.92 -1.95
N ALA A 147 -5.36 7.24 -1.85
CA ALA A 147 -6.33 8.20 -2.39
C ALA A 147 -6.52 8.01 -3.90
N TYR A 148 -5.44 7.82 -4.65
CA TYR A 148 -5.49 7.46 -6.06
C TYR A 148 -6.23 6.13 -6.29
N LEU A 149 -5.83 5.06 -5.59
CA LEU A 149 -6.44 3.73 -5.76
C LEU A 149 -7.94 3.74 -5.43
N HIS A 150 -8.34 4.42 -4.36
CA HIS A 150 -9.70 4.42 -3.84
C HIS A 150 -10.62 5.33 -4.65
N SER A 151 -10.20 6.57 -4.91
CA SER A 151 -11.08 7.60 -5.48
C SER A 151 -10.98 7.71 -7.01
N VAL A 152 -9.85 7.35 -7.61
CA VAL A 152 -9.65 7.46 -9.07
C VAL A 152 -9.89 6.12 -9.74
N VAL A 153 -9.31 5.04 -9.20
CA VAL A 153 -9.38 3.70 -9.80
C VAL A 153 -10.57 2.88 -9.27
N GLY A 154 -11.03 3.14 -8.05
CA GLY A 154 -12.11 2.38 -7.41
C GLY A 154 -11.67 1.00 -6.90
N VAL A 155 -10.40 0.85 -6.54
CA VAL A 155 -9.78 -0.44 -6.15
C VAL A 155 -9.39 -0.43 -4.68
N CYS A 156 -9.74 -1.50 -3.97
CA CYS A 156 -9.20 -1.80 -2.65
C CYS A 156 -7.99 -2.73 -2.77
N HIS A 157 -6.90 -2.42 -2.06
CA HIS A 157 -5.65 -3.19 -2.10
C HIS A 157 -5.77 -4.53 -1.35
N ARG A 158 -6.37 -4.52 -0.15
CA ARG A 158 -6.68 -5.71 0.67
C ARG A 158 -5.47 -6.52 1.17
N ASP A 159 -4.27 -5.93 1.16
CA ASP A 159 -3.07 -6.53 1.76
C ASP A 159 -1.97 -5.47 2.00
N LEU A 160 -2.36 -4.30 2.50
CA LEU A 160 -1.42 -3.23 2.79
C LEU A 160 -0.62 -3.58 4.05
N LYS A 161 0.71 -3.60 3.93
CA LYS A 161 1.65 -3.97 5.00
C LYS A 161 3.07 -3.51 4.64
N PRO A 162 4.03 -3.42 5.58
CA PRO A 162 5.37 -2.93 5.30
C PRO A 162 6.13 -3.70 4.21
N GLN A 163 5.82 -4.98 3.97
CA GLN A 163 6.42 -5.76 2.89
C GLN A 163 5.94 -5.34 1.50
N ASN A 164 4.71 -4.81 1.40
CA ASN A 164 4.07 -4.37 0.15
C ASN A 164 4.19 -2.85 -0.06
N LEU A 165 5.07 -2.22 0.71
CA LEU A 165 5.41 -0.81 0.64
C LEU A 165 6.89 -0.73 0.30
N LEU A 166 7.20 -0.33 -0.92
CA LEU A 166 8.58 -0.20 -1.38
C LEU A 166 9.08 1.22 -1.17
N VAL A 167 10.36 1.35 -0.87
CA VAL A 167 11.02 2.64 -0.71
C VAL A 167 12.40 2.63 -1.35
N ASP A 168 12.74 3.77 -1.95
CA ASP A 168 14.10 4.08 -2.35
C ASP A 168 14.76 4.88 -1.21
N PRO A 169 15.74 4.33 -0.47
CA PRO A 169 16.39 5.04 0.63
C PRO A 169 17.20 6.27 0.21
N LEU A 170 17.51 6.43 -1.08
CA LEU A 170 18.28 7.56 -1.60
C LEU A 170 17.40 8.78 -1.86
N THR A 171 16.22 8.54 -2.42
CA THR A 171 15.25 9.58 -2.83
C THR A 171 14.07 9.72 -1.86
N HIS A 172 13.87 8.71 -0.99
CA HIS A 172 12.73 8.52 -0.11
C HIS A 172 11.37 8.47 -0.84
N GLN A 173 11.37 8.12 -2.13
CA GLN A 173 10.15 7.80 -2.87
C GLN A 173 9.55 6.49 -2.31
N ALA A 174 8.27 6.52 -1.93
CA ALA A 174 7.53 5.36 -1.46
C ALA A 174 6.47 4.93 -2.48
N LYS A 175 6.31 3.62 -2.70
CA LYS A 175 5.39 3.03 -3.67
C LYS A 175 4.65 1.82 -3.10
N ILE A 176 3.34 1.78 -3.30
CA ILE A 176 2.50 0.60 -3.00
C ILE A 176 2.71 -0.44 -4.11
N CYS A 177 2.91 -1.70 -3.74
CA CYS A 177 3.08 -2.81 -4.68
C CYS A 177 2.25 -4.05 -4.29
N ASP A 178 2.28 -5.08 -5.14
CA ASP A 178 1.58 -6.35 -4.98
C ASP A 178 0.04 -6.25 -5.01
N PHE A 179 -0.50 -6.21 -6.24
CA PHE A 179 -1.93 -6.08 -6.50
C PHE A 179 -2.63 -7.44 -6.65
N GLY A 180 -1.98 -8.55 -6.25
CA GLY A 180 -2.55 -9.90 -6.34
C GLY A 180 -3.85 -10.07 -5.55
N SER A 181 -3.94 -9.43 -4.39
CA SER A 181 -5.15 -9.40 -3.56
C SER A 181 -6.11 -8.26 -3.90
N ALA A 182 -5.71 -7.28 -4.70
CA ALA A 182 -6.53 -6.10 -4.97
C ALA A 182 -7.81 -6.45 -5.76
N LYS A 183 -8.90 -5.71 -5.52
CA LYS A 183 -10.20 -5.89 -6.20
C LYS A 183 -10.98 -4.57 -6.23
N VAL A 184 -11.71 -4.34 -7.32
CA VAL A 184 -12.79 -3.34 -7.38
C VAL A 184 -13.94 -3.84 -6.50
N LEU A 185 -14.30 -3.06 -5.48
CA LEU A 185 -15.40 -3.41 -4.58
C LEU A 185 -16.69 -2.80 -5.10
N VAL A 186 -17.66 -3.65 -5.41
CA VAL A 186 -19.00 -3.24 -5.88
C VAL A 186 -19.96 -3.36 -4.70
N LYS A 187 -20.73 -2.29 -4.45
CA LYS A 187 -21.71 -2.26 -3.36
C LYS A 187 -22.76 -3.36 -3.56
N GLY A 188 -23.04 -4.13 -2.50
CA GLY A 188 -23.96 -5.26 -2.54
C GLY A 188 -23.35 -6.58 -3.02
N GLU A 189 -22.10 -6.59 -3.49
CA GLU A 189 -21.39 -7.84 -3.78
C GLU A 189 -20.62 -8.36 -2.57
N ALA A 190 -20.84 -9.63 -2.23
CA ALA A 190 -20.08 -10.30 -1.19
C ALA A 190 -18.61 -10.53 -1.60
N ASN A 191 -17.71 -10.36 -0.64
CA ASN A 191 -16.27 -10.58 -0.79
C ASN A 191 -15.75 -11.53 0.29
N ILE A 192 -14.60 -12.16 0.01
CA ILE A 192 -13.92 -13.02 0.99
C ILE A 192 -13.44 -12.15 2.16
N SER A 193 -13.84 -12.52 3.37
CA SER A 193 -13.46 -11.85 4.62
C SER A 193 -12.08 -12.26 5.13
N TYR A 194 -11.68 -13.52 4.92
CA TYR A 194 -10.32 -13.99 5.23
C TYR A 194 -9.31 -13.48 4.20
N ILE A 195 -9.01 -12.18 4.29
CA ILE A 195 -8.08 -11.42 3.45
C ILE A 195 -7.22 -10.51 4.34
N CYS A 196 -6.24 -9.81 3.77
CA CYS A 196 -5.20 -9.07 4.48
C CYS A 196 -4.27 -9.96 5.33
N SER A 197 -3.02 -9.53 5.46
CA SER A 197 -2.09 -10.08 6.43
C SER A 197 -2.51 -9.75 7.87
N ARG A 198 -2.39 -10.73 8.77
CA ARG A 198 -3.05 -10.75 10.09
C ARG A 198 -2.90 -9.48 10.91
N PHE A 199 -1.69 -8.97 11.11
CA PHE A 199 -1.41 -7.80 11.97
C PHE A 199 -2.01 -6.49 11.45
N TYR A 200 -2.36 -6.44 10.16
CA TYR A 200 -2.89 -5.26 9.47
C TYR A 200 -4.38 -5.45 9.10
N ARG A 201 -4.98 -6.57 9.51
CA ARG A 201 -6.37 -6.92 9.18
C ARG A 201 -7.34 -6.08 10.00
N ALA A 202 -8.26 -5.42 9.30
CA ALA A 202 -9.33 -4.63 9.92
C ALA A 202 -10.29 -5.50 10.74
N PRO A 203 -10.84 -4.99 11.85
CA PRO A 203 -11.66 -5.79 12.76
C PRO A 203 -12.92 -6.33 12.08
N GLU A 204 -13.56 -5.60 11.17
CA GLU A 204 -14.73 -6.09 10.41
C GLU A 204 -14.43 -7.36 9.60
N LEU A 205 -13.20 -7.53 9.11
CA LEU A 205 -12.78 -8.75 8.42
C LEU A 205 -12.61 -9.92 9.40
N ILE A 206 -12.16 -9.65 10.63
CA ILE A 206 -12.07 -10.64 11.71
C ILE A 206 -13.48 -11.07 12.15
N PHE A 207 -14.43 -10.14 12.18
CA PHE A 207 -15.85 -10.40 12.38
C PHE A 207 -16.53 -11.07 11.18
N GLY A 208 -15.82 -11.34 10.10
CA GLY A 208 -16.32 -12.09 8.95
C GLY A 208 -17.19 -11.28 7.99
N ALA A 209 -17.14 -9.94 8.03
CA ALA A 209 -17.89 -9.10 7.10
C ALA A 209 -17.49 -9.40 5.65
N THR A 210 -18.48 -9.53 4.78
CA THR A 210 -18.30 -9.77 3.34
C THR A 210 -18.58 -8.53 2.49
N GLU A 211 -19.28 -7.55 3.04
CA GLU A 211 -19.59 -6.26 2.40
C GLU A 211 -18.78 -5.13 3.04
N TYR A 212 -17.45 -5.28 3.05
CA TYR A 212 -16.52 -4.24 3.48
C TYR A 212 -16.20 -3.26 2.34
N THR A 213 -15.59 -2.13 2.69
CA THR A 213 -15.20 -1.07 1.73
C THR A 213 -13.68 -0.88 1.69
N THR A 214 -13.19 0.10 0.92
CA THR A 214 -11.78 0.52 0.91
C THR A 214 -11.26 0.99 2.28
N SER A 215 -12.14 1.26 3.24
CA SER A 215 -11.81 1.60 4.64
C SER A 215 -10.93 0.55 5.35
N ILE A 216 -10.88 -0.70 4.87
CA ILE A 216 -9.96 -1.72 5.40
C ILE A 216 -8.50 -1.37 5.12
N ASP A 217 -8.20 -0.74 3.99
CA ASP A 217 -6.83 -0.30 3.67
C ASP A 217 -6.43 0.89 4.56
N ILE A 218 -7.37 1.75 4.94
CA ILE A 218 -7.15 2.85 5.88
C ILE A 218 -6.76 2.31 7.26
N TRP A 219 -7.46 1.28 7.74
CA TRP A 219 -7.07 0.58 8.96
C TRP A 219 -5.66 -0.01 8.85
N SER A 220 -5.37 -0.74 7.76
CA SER A 220 -4.04 -1.30 7.53
C SER A 220 -2.95 -0.22 7.49
N ALA A 221 -3.22 0.94 6.89
CA ALA A 221 -2.30 2.08 6.88
C ALA A 221 -2.11 2.67 8.28
N GLY A 222 -3.15 2.70 9.11
CA GLY A 222 -3.07 3.04 10.54
C GLY A 222 -2.17 2.08 11.31
N CYS A 223 -2.28 0.77 11.08
CA CYS A 223 -1.36 -0.22 11.65
C CYS A 223 0.09 0.02 11.20
N VAL A 224 0.32 0.31 9.91
CA VAL A 224 1.64 0.65 9.39
C VAL A 224 2.21 1.91 10.04
N LEU A 225 1.42 2.99 10.15
CA LEU A 225 1.82 4.21 10.83
C LEU A 225 2.24 3.92 12.27
N ALA A 226 1.40 3.19 13.02
CA ALA A 226 1.71 2.83 14.39
C ALA A 226 2.99 1.99 14.50
N GLU A 227 3.20 1.03 13.60
CA GLU A 227 4.41 0.22 13.55
C GLU A 227 5.67 1.04 13.23
N LEU A 228 5.57 2.03 12.33
CA LEU A 228 6.67 2.98 12.06
C LEU A 228 7.03 3.82 13.30
N LEU A 229 6.03 4.22 14.09
CA LEU A 229 6.22 5.02 15.31
C LEU A 229 6.74 4.19 16.50
N LEU A 230 6.35 2.90 16.58
CA LEU A 230 6.69 1.99 17.67
C LEU A 230 7.98 1.19 17.41
N GLY A 231 8.31 0.93 16.14
CA GLY A 231 9.38 0.03 15.72
C GLY A 231 8.99 -1.46 15.75
N GLN A 232 7.72 -1.77 16.05
CA GLN A 232 7.16 -3.13 16.10
C GLN A 232 5.65 -3.10 15.80
N PRO A 233 5.05 -4.21 15.34
CA PRO A 233 3.61 -4.26 15.03
C PRO A 233 2.74 -3.84 16.22
N LEU A 234 1.71 -3.03 15.98
CA LEU A 234 0.79 -2.57 17.03
C LEU A 234 -0.09 -3.72 17.56
N PHE A 235 -0.52 -4.62 16.68
CA PHE A 235 -1.44 -5.72 17.02
C PHE A 235 -0.86 -7.07 16.58
N PRO A 236 0.08 -7.67 17.36
CA PRO A 236 0.77 -8.90 16.99
C PRO A 236 0.00 -10.17 17.40
N GLY A 237 -1.23 -10.35 16.93
CA GLY A 237 -2.05 -11.53 17.30
C GLY A 237 -1.56 -12.84 16.65
N GLU A 238 -1.58 -13.96 17.36
CA GLU A 238 -1.09 -15.25 16.83
C GLU A 238 -2.11 -15.92 15.88
N ASN A 239 -3.40 -15.74 16.16
CA ASN A 239 -4.53 -16.21 15.35
C ASN A 239 -5.62 -15.13 15.23
N ALA A 240 -6.76 -15.45 14.62
CA ALA A 240 -7.83 -14.46 14.41
C ALA A 240 -8.46 -13.95 15.72
N VAL A 241 -8.58 -14.82 16.73
CA VAL A 241 -9.13 -14.45 18.05
C VAL A 241 -8.12 -13.57 18.79
N ASP A 242 -6.86 -13.98 18.83
CA ASP A 242 -5.80 -13.19 19.49
C ASP A 242 -5.60 -11.83 18.82
N GLN A 243 -5.74 -11.75 17.49
CA GLN A 243 -5.71 -10.48 16.78
C GLN A 243 -6.79 -9.52 17.29
N LEU A 244 -8.00 -10.00 17.52
CA LEU A 244 -9.07 -9.19 18.09
C LEU A 244 -8.77 -8.79 19.55
N VAL A 245 -8.19 -9.71 20.34
CA VAL A 245 -7.76 -9.41 21.72
C VAL A 245 -6.72 -8.29 21.75
N GLU A 246 -5.70 -8.32 20.89
CA GLU A 246 -4.70 -7.25 20.78
C GLU A 246 -5.33 -5.89 20.43
N ILE A 247 -6.33 -5.88 19.54
CA ILE A 247 -7.08 -4.67 19.21
C ILE A 247 -7.85 -4.15 20.43
N ILE A 248 -8.57 -5.03 21.13
CA ILE A 248 -9.37 -4.67 22.33
C ILE A 248 -8.48 -4.15 23.47
N LYS A 249 -7.26 -4.66 23.63
CA LYS A 249 -6.31 -4.14 24.64
C LYS A 249 -5.99 -2.66 24.44
N VAL A 250 -6.03 -2.17 23.20
CA VAL A 250 -5.76 -0.77 22.87
C VAL A 250 -7.05 0.04 22.80
N LEU A 251 -8.03 -0.39 21.98
CA LEU A 251 -9.25 0.36 21.71
C LEU A 251 -10.34 0.18 22.78
N GLY A 252 -10.18 -0.80 23.67
CA GLY A 252 -11.23 -1.23 24.58
C GLY A 252 -12.24 -2.15 23.90
N THR A 253 -13.21 -2.65 24.67
CA THR A 253 -14.25 -3.53 24.14
C THR A 253 -15.17 -2.74 23.19
N PRO A 254 -15.40 -3.21 21.95
CA PRO A 254 -16.29 -2.52 21.03
C PRO A 254 -17.71 -2.48 21.58
N THR A 255 -18.35 -1.33 21.41
CA THR A 255 -19.77 -1.14 21.73
C THR A 255 -20.65 -1.99 20.79
N ARG A 256 -21.91 -2.20 21.18
CA ARG A 256 -22.88 -2.91 20.34
C ARG A 256 -23.08 -2.23 18.97
N GLU A 257 -23.02 -0.91 18.93
CA GLU A 257 -23.18 -0.14 17.69
C GLU A 257 -21.96 -0.32 16.77
N GLU A 258 -20.74 -0.30 17.34
CA GLU A 258 -19.52 -0.57 16.58
C GLU A 258 -19.49 -1.99 16.02
N ILE A 259 -19.91 -3.00 16.79
CA ILE A 259 -20.04 -4.38 16.30
C ILE A 259 -21.03 -4.43 15.14
N ARG A 260 -22.19 -3.77 15.25
CA ARG A 260 -23.19 -3.70 14.20
C ARG A 260 -22.65 -3.02 12.94
N CYS A 261 -21.88 -1.94 13.09
CA CYS A 261 -21.22 -1.25 11.98
C CYS A 261 -20.16 -2.11 11.28
N MET A 262 -19.46 -2.98 12.03
CA MET A 262 -18.47 -3.90 11.48
C MET A 262 -19.11 -5.10 10.77
N ASN A 263 -20.08 -5.75 11.39
CA ASN A 263 -20.83 -6.84 10.78
C ASN A 263 -22.26 -6.93 11.39
N PRO A 264 -23.30 -6.49 10.66
CA PRO A 264 -24.68 -6.52 11.15
C PRO A 264 -25.20 -7.93 11.45
N ASN A 265 -24.64 -8.96 10.83
CA ASN A 265 -25.06 -10.36 10.99
C ASN A 265 -24.40 -11.04 12.20
N TYR A 266 -23.52 -10.34 12.91
CA TYR A 266 -22.81 -10.88 14.05
C TYR A 266 -23.62 -10.67 15.34
N THR A 267 -24.32 -11.70 15.80
CA THR A 267 -25.34 -11.59 16.86
C THR A 267 -24.85 -11.94 18.26
N ASP A 268 -23.78 -12.73 18.40
CA ASP A 268 -23.41 -13.33 19.68
C ASP A 268 -21.91 -13.26 19.97
N PHE A 269 -21.50 -12.29 20.80
CA PHE A 269 -20.26 -12.42 21.58
C PHE A 269 -20.35 -11.69 22.91
N ARG A 270 -19.89 -12.36 23.98
CA ARG A 270 -19.60 -11.73 25.26
C ARG A 270 -18.11 -11.50 25.36
N PHE A 271 -17.67 -10.28 25.10
CA PHE A 271 -16.30 -9.88 25.41
C PHE A 271 -16.19 -9.49 26.88
N PRO A 272 -15.08 -9.81 27.55
CA PRO A 272 -14.70 -9.13 28.79
C PRO A 272 -14.76 -7.61 28.56
N GLN A 273 -15.26 -6.88 29.55
CA GLN A 273 -15.31 -5.41 29.48
C GLN A 273 -13.92 -4.86 29.81
N ILE A 274 -13.23 -4.38 28.78
CA ILE A 274 -11.88 -3.81 28.85
C ILE A 274 -12.00 -2.34 28.49
N LYS A 275 -11.49 -1.47 29.36
CA LYS A 275 -11.41 -0.03 29.08
C LYS A 275 -10.32 0.23 28.06
N ALA A 276 -10.59 1.16 27.14
CA ALA A 276 -9.60 1.62 26.17
C ALA A 276 -8.31 2.07 26.86
N HIS A 277 -7.17 1.65 26.31
CA HIS A 277 -5.89 2.16 26.78
C HIS A 277 -5.67 3.54 26.16
N PRO A 278 -5.41 4.59 26.97
CA PRO A 278 -5.24 5.92 26.41
C PRO A 278 -4.09 5.96 25.40
N TRP A 279 -4.34 6.49 24.20
CA TRP A 279 -3.38 6.48 23.10
C TRP A 279 -2.01 7.08 23.45
N HIS A 280 -1.98 8.12 24.30
CA HIS A 280 -0.74 8.72 24.79
C HIS A 280 0.12 7.79 25.68
N LYS A 281 -0.43 6.67 26.15
CA LYS A 281 0.29 5.61 26.88
C LYS A 281 0.71 4.45 25.98
N VAL A 282 0.08 4.28 24.81
CA VAL A 282 0.48 3.31 23.78
C VAL A 282 1.81 3.70 23.17
N PHE A 283 1.96 5.00 22.86
CA PHE A 283 3.18 5.54 22.28
C PHE A 283 4.14 6.08 23.34
N HIS A 284 5.38 6.34 22.93
CA HIS A 284 6.39 6.92 23.82
C HIS A 284 5.99 8.33 24.28
N LYS A 285 6.33 8.71 25.52
CA LYS A 285 5.92 10.00 26.14
C LYS A 285 6.28 11.26 25.34
N ARG A 286 7.31 11.18 24.49
CA ARG A 286 7.77 12.27 23.61
C ARG A 286 7.12 12.25 22.22
N MET A 287 6.13 11.39 21.99
CA MET A 287 5.45 11.30 20.71
C MET A 287 4.62 12.58 20.48
N PRO A 288 4.69 13.20 19.28
CA PRO A 288 3.89 14.38 18.99
C PRO A 288 2.38 14.08 19.09
N PRO A 289 1.58 14.98 19.69
CA PRO A 289 0.14 14.80 19.80
C PRO A 289 -0.54 14.53 18.45
N GLU A 290 -0.07 15.14 17.37
CA GLU A 290 -0.64 15.01 16.02
C GLU A 290 -0.45 13.61 15.44
N ALA A 291 0.65 12.92 15.81
CA ALA A 291 0.87 11.53 15.40
C ALA A 291 -0.14 10.59 16.08
N ILE A 292 -0.40 10.85 17.36
CA ILE A 292 -1.34 10.12 18.19
C ILE A 292 -2.78 10.36 17.70
N ASP A 293 -3.14 11.62 17.41
CA ASP A 293 -4.44 11.98 16.88
C ASP A 293 -4.70 11.31 15.53
N LEU A 294 -3.73 11.35 14.61
CA LEU A 294 -3.84 10.67 13.31
C LEU A 294 -4.07 9.17 13.47
N ALA A 295 -3.26 8.49 14.30
CA ALA A 295 -3.42 7.07 14.56
C ALA A 295 -4.82 6.74 15.11
N SER A 296 -5.33 7.57 16.02
CA SER A 296 -6.66 7.39 16.59
C SER A 296 -7.78 7.54 15.55
N ARG A 297 -7.66 8.47 14.59
CA ARG A 297 -8.66 8.67 13.52
C ARG A 297 -8.67 7.54 12.48
N LEU A 298 -7.54 6.88 12.29
CA LEU A 298 -7.40 5.76 11.35
C LEU A 298 -7.89 4.44 11.96
N LEU A 299 -7.62 4.22 13.24
CA LEU A 299 -7.86 2.97 13.96
C LEU A 299 -9.17 3.02 14.75
N GLN A 300 -10.27 3.10 14.01
CA GLN A 300 -11.64 3.08 14.53
C GLN A 300 -12.33 1.74 14.23
N TYR A 301 -13.16 1.25 15.16
CA TYR A 301 -13.96 0.04 14.92
C TYR A 301 -14.96 0.26 13.79
N SER A 302 -15.79 1.30 13.89
CA SER A 302 -16.76 1.66 12.84
C SER A 302 -16.03 2.09 11.56
N PRO A 303 -16.16 1.34 10.45
CA PRO A 303 -15.38 1.62 9.24
C PRO A 303 -15.65 2.99 8.63
N SER A 304 -16.86 3.52 8.81
CA SER A 304 -17.30 4.84 8.34
C SER A 304 -16.74 6.02 9.15
N LEU A 305 -16.21 5.79 10.35
CA LEU A 305 -15.60 6.83 11.18
C LEU A 305 -14.10 7.02 10.87
N ARG A 306 -13.51 6.11 10.09
CA ARG A 306 -12.13 6.26 9.62
C ARG A 306 -12.09 7.37 8.59
N CYS A 307 -11.12 8.28 8.70
CA CYS A 307 -10.91 9.28 7.66
C CYS A 307 -10.54 8.63 6.33
N THR A 308 -10.88 9.29 5.23
CA THR A 308 -10.43 8.88 3.89
C THR A 308 -8.91 9.08 3.75
N ALA A 309 -8.31 8.43 2.76
CA ALA A 309 -6.88 8.59 2.49
C ALA A 309 -6.50 10.05 2.16
N LEU A 310 -7.38 10.77 1.45
CA LEU A 310 -7.13 12.17 1.09
C LEU A 310 -7.26 13.10 2.31
N GLU A 311 -8.25 12.87 3.19
CA GLU A 311 -8.36 13.59 4.47
C GLU A 311 -7.17 13.31 5.38
N ALA A 312 -6.65 12.07 5.39
CA ALA A 312 -5.43 11.74 6.11
C ALA A 312 -4.23 12.56 5.60
N CYS A 313 -4.05 12.72 4.28
CA CYS A 313 -3.00 13.59 3.73
C CYS A 313 -3.12 15.06 4.20
N ALA A 314 -4.32 15.54 4.50
CA ALA A 314 -4.58 16.90 4.99
C ALA A 314 -4.38 17.06 6.51
N HIS A 315 -4.03 16.00 7.23
CA HIS A 315 -3.88 16.02 8.68
C HIS A 315 -2.68 16.89 9.14
N PRO A 316 -2.78 17.60 10.30
CA PRO A 316 -1.70 18.44 10.84
C PRO A 316 -0.36 17.72 11.08
N PHE A 317 -0.40 16.40 11.27
CA PHE A 317 0.81 15.58 11.39
C PHE A 317 1.79 15.78 10.21
N PHE A 318 1.28 16.13 9.03
CA PHE A 318 2.05 16.33 7.81
C PHE A 318 2.40 17.80 7.53
N ASP A 319 2.07 18.75 8.40
CA ASP A 319 2.29 20.19 8.14
C ASP A 319 3.77 20.53 7.91
N GLU A 320 4.68 19.88 8.63
CA GLU A 320 6.13 20.01 8.43
C GLU A 320 6.57 19.70 6.98
N LEU A 321 5.88 18.79 6.29
CA LEU A 321 6.18 18.47 4.89
C LEU A 321 5.77 19.60 3.93
N ARG A 322 4.81 20.44 4.36
CA ARG A 322 4.24 21.55 3.59
C ARG A 322 4.98 22.87 3.82
N GLU A 323 6.02 22.87 4.64
CA GLU A 323 6.87 24.05 4.81
C GLU A 323 7.73 24.30 3.55
N PRO A 324 7.87 25.56 3.07
CA PRO A 324 8.60 25.87 1.83
C PRO A 324 10.07 25.41 1.84
N ASN A 325 10.68 25.34 3.02
CA ASN A 325 12.06 24.94 3.25
C ASN A 325 12.20 23.50 3.77
N ALA A 326 11.13 22.69 3.73
CA ALA A 326 11.19 21.29 4.13
C ALA A 326 12.22 20.52 3.29
N ARG A 327 13.06 19.76 3.98
CA ARG A 327 14.21 19.02 3.41
C ARG A 327 14.37 17.69 4.13
N LEU A 328 15.02 16.75 3.47
CA LEU A 328 15.51 15.53 4.10
C LEU A 328 16.61 15.88 5.13
N PRO A 329 16.83 15.04 6.16
CA PRO A 329 17.90 15.27 7.14
C PRO A 329 19.31 15.45 6.55
N ASN A 330 19.56 14.90 5.37
CA ASN A 330 20.82 15.05 4.63
C ASN A 330 20.89 16.31 3.75
N GLY A 331 19.92 17.23 3.88
CA GLY A 331 19.86 18.49 3.13
C GLY A 331 19.29 18.36 1.71
N ARG A 332 18.97 17.16 1.23
CA ARG A 332 18.37 16.95 -0.09
C ARG A 332 16.89 17.37 -0.12
N PRO A 333 16.33 17.71 -1.30
CA PRO A 333 14.90 17.98 -1.43
C PRO A 333 14.06 16.74 -1.10
N LEU A 334 12.84 16.97 -0.61
CA LEU A 334 11.82 15.93 -0.50
C LEU A 334 11.39 15.46 -1.91
N PRO A 335 10.91 14.20 -2.07
CA PRO A 335 10.31 13.75 -3.32
C PRO A 335 9.04 14.56 -3.66
N PRO A 336 8.48 14.46 -4.89
CA PRO A 336 7.25 15.16 -5.25
C PRO A 336 6.06 14.76 -4.37
N LEU A 337 5.58 15.70 -3.53
CA LEU A 337 4.47 15.47 -2.58
C LEU A 337 3.15 16.10 -3.02
N PHE A 338 3.20 17.25 -3.71
CA PHE A 338 2.04 18.10 -3.94
C PHE A 338 1.55 18.11 -5.40
N ASN A 339 2.08 17.21 -6.22
CA ASN A 339 1.69 17.01 -7.62
C ASN A 339 0.42 16.15 -7.74
N PHE A 340 -0.65 16.55 -7.07
CA PHE A 340 -1.96 15.90 -7.19
C PHE A 340 -2.55 16.09 -8.59
N LYS A 341 -3.31 15.10 -9.05
CA LYS A 341 -4.03 15.06 -10.32
C LYS A 341 -5.53 14.83 -10.04
N GLN A 342 -6.09 13.71 -10.50
CA GLN A 342 -7.51 13.38 -10.38
C GLN A 342 -7.96 13.09 -8.94
N GLU A 343 -7.04 12.88 -8.00
CA GLU A 343 -7.37 12.57 -6.60
C GLU A 343 -8.14 13.70 -5.91
N LEU A 344 -7.98 14.94 -6.39
CA LEU A 344 -8.69 16.11 -5.86
C LEU A 344 -10.08 16.30 -6.47
N SER A 345 -10.48 15.46 -7.43
CA SER A 345 -11.80 15.57 -8.05
C SER A 345 -12.89 15.36 -7.00
N GLY A 346 -13.73 16.39 -6.80
CA GLY A 346 -14.79 16.38 -5.79
C GLY A 346 -14.33 16.73 -4.36
N ALA A 347 -13.05 17.05 -4.15
CA ALA A 347 -12.57 17.57 -2.86
C ALA A 347 -13.08 18.99 -2.63
N SER A 348 -13.39 19.33 -1.36
CA SER A 348 -13.82 20.69 -1.02
C SER A 348 -12.68 21.70 -1.15
N PRO A 349 -12.97 22.99 -1.38
CA PRO A 349 -11.94 24.04 -1.41
C PRO A 349 -11.09 24.08 -0.13
N GLU A 350 -11.67 23.83 1.03
CA GLU A 350 -10.97 23.78 2.32
C GLU A 350 -9.96 22.63 2.36
N LEU A 351 -10.35 21.46 1.84
CA LEU A 351 -9.47 20.29 1.78
C LEU A 351 -8.31 20.53 0.79
N ILE A 352 -8.60 21.08 -0.39
CA ILE A 352 -7.57 21.44 -1.39
C ILE A 352 -6.58 22.46 -0.80
N ASN A 353 -7.08 23.46 -0.07
CA ASN A 353 -6.24 24.48 0.56
C ASN A 353 -5.32 23.91 1.64
N LYS A 354 -5.72 22.85 2.35
CA LYS A 354 -4.85 22.13 3.29
C LYS A 354 -3.82 21.25 2.58
N LEU A 355 -4.17 20.65 1.45
CA LEU A 355 -3.31 19.71 0.72
C LEU A 355 -2.22 20.39 -0.11
N ILE A 356 -2.55 21.49 -0.79
CA ILE A 356 -1.62 22.21 -1.65
C ILE A 356 -1.19 23.50 -0.93
N PRO A 357 0.07 23.58 -0.45
CA PRO A 357 0.55 24.79 0.22
C PRO A 357 0.72 25.94 -0.76
N ASP A 358 0.59 27.18 -0.28
CA ASP A 358 0.55 28.37 -1.15
C ASP A 358 1.82 28.58 -1.97
N HIS A 359 2.98 28.18 -1.45
CA HIS A 359 4.23 28.25 -2.21
C HIS A 359 4.22 27.33 -3.44
N VAL A 360 3.52 26.18 -3.37
CA VAL A 360 3.30 25.29 -4.52
C VAL A 360 2.26 25.90 -5.46
N LYS A 361 1.16 26.46 -4.94
CA LYS A 361 0.14 27.15 -5.77
C LYS A 361 0.78 28.25 -6.62
N ARG A 362 1.67 29.04 -6.01
CA ARG A 362 2.43 30.10 -6.70
C ARG A 362 3.39 29.56 -7.76
N GLN A 363 4.06 28.44 -7.50
CA GLN A 363 4.95 27.79 -8.46
C GLN A 363 4.20 27.17 -9.64
N ILE A 364 3.02 26.60 -9.40
CA ILE A 364 2.20 25.99 -10.46
C ILE A 364 1.50 27.06 -11.32
N GLY A 365 1.16 28.22 -10.76
CA GLY A 365 0.70 29.40 -11.50
C GLY A 365 -0.62 29.25 -12.29
N LEU A 366 -1.68 29.91 -11.81
CA LEU A 366 -2.74 30.58 -12.60
C LEU A 366 -3.57 29.87 -13.71
N GLN A 367 -3.38 28.59 -14.07
CA GLN A 367 -4.21 27.95 -15.12
C GLN A 367 -4.88 26.61 -14.77
N HIS A 368 -4.43 25.86 -13.76
CA HIS A 368 -4.78 24.43 -13.71
C HIS A 368 -5.91 24.00 -12.75
N PHE A 369 -6.32 24.83 -11.79
CA PHE A 369 -7.25 24.40 -10.72
C PHE A 369 -8.59 25.14 -10.66
N MET A 370 -8.92 26.01 -11.64
CA MET A 370 -10.20 26.74 -11.66
C MET A 370 -11.18 26.36 -12.78
N HIS A 371 -10.84 25.42 -13.67
CA HIS A 371 -11.80 24.94 -14.67
C HIS A 371 -11.83 23.41 -14.74
N PRO A 372 -12.99 22.77 -14.51
CA PRO A 372 -13.18 21.39 -14.91
C PRO A 372 -13.16 21.33 -16.45
N PRO A 373 -12.55 20.30 -17.06
CA PRO A 373 -12.64 20.10 -18.50
C PRO A 373 -14.09 19.72 -18.86
N GLY A 374 -14.77 20.58 -19.61
CA GLY A 374 -16.04 20.29 -20.26
C GLY A 374 -17.26 20.97 -19.62
N THR A 375 -17.65 22.12 -20.19
CA THR A 375 -19.05 22.32 -20.60
C THR A 375 -19.43 21.32 -21.67
#